data_AF-A0A7K2X1Z1-F1
#
_entry.id   AF-A0A7K2X1Z1-F1
#
_cell.length_a   1.000
_cell.length_b   1.000
_cell.length_c   1.000
_cell.angle_alpha   90.00
_cell.angle_beta   90.00
_cell.angle_gamma   90.00
#
_symmetry.space_group_name_H-M   'P 1'
#
loop_
_entity.id
_entity.type
_entity.pdbx_description
1 polymer ?
#
loop_
_entity_poly.entity_id
_entity_poly.type
_entity_poly.pdbx_seq_one_letter_code
_entity_poly.pdbx_strand_id
1 'polypeptide(L)' 'MADSKKAVTRTHEGQSFAFSSYSTAGDNCVGLARSARAVAVLDSKDEYGPLIEVPTSAWTKFVRSIKA' A
#
# COMPACT_ATOMS: atom_id res chain seq x y z
N MET A 1 -14.07 -2.17 -4.76
CA MET A 1 -13.50 -1.08 -3.93
C MET A 1 -12.39 -1.70 -3.10
N ALA A 2 -11.25 -1.02 -2.95
CA ALA A 2 -10.17 -1.52 -2.10
C ALA A 2 -10.64 -1.53 -0.64
N ASP A 3 -10.60 -2.68 0.03
CA ASP A 3 -11.06 -2.80 1.40
C ASP A 3 -9.98 -2.28 2.36
N SER A 4 -10.38 -1.46 3.32
CA SER A 4 -9.49 -1.04 4.40
C SER A 4 -9.49 -2.11 5.48
N LYS A 5 -8.34 -2.73 5.78
CA LYS A 5 -8.24 -3.71 6.86
C LYS A 5 -8.34 -3.01 8.21
N LYS A 6 -9.36 -3.35 9.02
CA LYS A 6 -9.61 -2.78 10.35
C LYS A 6 -8.41 -2.79 11.31
N ALA A 7 -7.45 -3.70 11.13
CA ALA A 7 -6.26 -3.80 11.97
C ALA A 7 -5.20 -2.73 11.65
N VAL A 8 -5.17 -2.18 10.42
CA VAL A 8 -4.16 -1.20 10.03
C VAL A 8 -4.69 0.21 10.32
N THR A 9 -4.29 0.75 11.47
CA THR A 9 -4.68 2.10 11.92
C THR A 9 -3.70 3.20 11.50
N ARG A 10 -2.57 2.81 10.88
CA ARG A 10 -1.53 3.74 10.42
C ARG A 10 -2.02 4.53 9.20
N THR A 11 -1.55 5.77 9.11
CA THR A 11 -1.70 6.62 7.93
C THR A 11 -0.32 7.07 7.45
N HIS A 12 -0.23 7.43 6.18
CA HIS A 12 0.96 8.04 5.60
C HIS A 12 0.58 9.37 4.96
N GLU A 13 1.18 10.47 5.43
CA GLU A 13 0.80 11.84 5.03
C GLU A 13 -0.72 12.11 5.15
N GLY A 14 -1.35 11.56 6.19
CA GLY A 14 -2.80 11.67 6.42
C GLY A 14 -3.67 10.78 5.52
N GLN A 15 -3.08 9.96 4.65
CA GLN A 15 -3.80 9.02 3.80
C GLN A 15 -3.90 7.63 4.46
N SER A 16 -5.08 7.02 4.39
CA SER A 16 -5.29 5.63 4.81
C SER A 16 -4.74 4.65 3.77
N PHE A 17 -4.31 3.48 4.24
CA PHE A 17 -3.84 2.41 3.36
C PHE A 17 -5.02 1.67 2.71
N ALA A 18 -4.91 1.47 1.40
CA ALA A 18 -5.82 0.67 0.61
C ALA A 18 -5.23 -0.73 0.39
N PHE A 19 -6.05 -1.77 0.54
CA PHE A 19 -5.67 -3.15 0.28
C PHE A 19 -6.45 -3.71 -0.92
N SER A 20 -5.86 -4.68 -1.61
CA SER A 20 -6.52 -5.33 -2.73
C SER A 20 -7.77 -6.08 -2.28
N SER A 21 -8.87 -5.94 -3.04
CA SER A 21 -10.09 -6.74 -2.85
C SER A 21 -9.93 -8.20 -3.26
N TYR A 22 -8.82 -8.55 -3.91
CA TYR A 22 -8.47 -9.95 -4.24
C TYR A 22 -7.76 -10.65 -3.08
N SER A 23 -7.46 -9.95 -1.99
CA SER A 23 -6.79 -10.53 -0.85
C SER A 23 -7.80 -10.98 0.21
N THR A 24 -7.90 -12.30 0.42
CA THR A 24 -8.68 -12.90 1.51
C THR A 24 -7.87 -12.97 2.81
N ALA A 25 -8.56 -13.20 3.94
CA ALA A 25 -7.90 -13.36 5.23
C ALA A 25 -6.90 -14.53 5.20
N GLY A 26 -5.61 -14.24 5.43
CA GLY A 26 -4.51 -15.21 5.45
C GLY A 26 -3.38 -14.93 4.44
N ASP A 27 -3.70 -14.28 3.31
CA ASP A 27 -2.73 -14.06 2.24
C ASP A 27 -1.98 -12.73 2.34
N ASN A 28 -0.85 -12.65 1.65
CA ASN A 28 0.24 -11.65 1.75
C ASN A 28 -0.18 -10.21 1.44
N CYS A 29 -0.97 -9.59 2.32
CA CYS A 29 -1.60 -8.31 2.09
C CYS A 29 -0.61 -7.16 2.32
N VAL A 30 -0.09 -6.62 1.22
CA VAL A 30 0.56 -5.30 1.19
C VAL A 30 -0.50 -4.20 1.10
N GLY A 31 -0.31 -3.13 1.87
CA GLY A 31 -1.13 -1.93 1.83
C GLY A 31 -0.43 -0.82 1.08
N LEU A 32 -1.19 -0.01 0.35
CA LEU A 32 -0.67 1.16 -0.37
C LEU A 32 -1.34 2.45 0.10
N ALA A 33 -0.56 3.50 0.37
CA ALA A 33 -1.03 4.85 0.59
C ALA A 33 -0.30 5.82 -0.35
N ARG A 34 -1.05 6.56 -1.17
CA ARG A 34 -0.47 7.47 -2.17
C ARG A 34 -0.48 8.90 -1.66
N SER A 35 0.69 9.53 -1.62
CA SER A 35 0.85 10.96 -1.36
C SER A 35 1.27 11.72 -2.63
N ALA A 36 1.53 13.02 -2.50
CA ALA A 36 2.05 13.82 -3.61
C ALA A 36 3.46 13.38 -4.02
N ARG A 37 4.29 12.96 -3.06
CA ARG A 37 5.72 12.71 -3.27
C ARG A 37 6.06 11.23 -3.39
N ALA A 38 5.31 10.36 -2.72
CA ALA A 38 5.58 8.94 -2.67
C ALA A 38 4.32 8.07 -2.66
N VAL A 39 4.52 6.79 -2.96
CA VAL A 39 3.60 5.72 -2.60
C VAL A 39 4.25 4.96 -1.45
N ALA A 40 3.64 5.02 -0.27
CA ALA A 40 4.04 4.22 0.87
C ALA A 40 3.44 2.82 0.75
N VAL A 41 4.28 1.82 1.04
CA VAL A 41 3.94 0.41 1.09
C VAL A 41 4.18 -0.09 2.50
N LEU A 42 3.23 -0.85 3.04
CA LEU A 42 3.39 -1.59 4.30
C LEU A 42 2.98 -3.04 4.14
N ASP A 43 3.47 -3.89 5.03
CA ASP A 43 2.97 -5.25 5.22
C ASP A 43 1.93 -5.24 6.35
N SER A 44 0.70 -5.69 6.06
CA SER A 44 -0.34 -5.77 7.11
C SER A 44 -0.07 -6.87 8.14
N LYS A 45 0.86 -7.80 7.89
CA LYS A 45 1.26 -8.83 8.84
C LYS A 45 2.26 -8.33 9.89
N ASP A 46 2.85 -7.17 9.66
CA ASP A 46 3.75 -6.51 10.60
C ASP A 46 3.29 -5.07 10.83
N GLU A 47 2.38 -4.90 11.79
CA GLU A 47 1.77 -3.60 12.13
C GLU A 47 2.82 -2.53 12.47
N TYR A 48 3.95 -2.94 13.04
CA TYR A 48 5.05 -2.07 13.45
C TYR A 48 6.24 -2.07 12.48
N GLY A 49 6.11 -2.80 11.36
CA GLY A 49 7.12 -2.92 10.34
C GLY A 49 7.43 -1.61 9.61
N PRO A 50 8.52 -1.60 8.83
CA PRO A 50 8.95 -0.42 8.09
C PRO A 50 7.93 -0.01 7.01
N LEU A 51 7.83 1.30 6.78
CA LEU A 51 7.15 1.86 5.61
C LEU A 51 8.17 2.00 4.49
N ILE A 52 7.88 1.38 3.34
CA ILE A 52 8.68 1.55 2.13
C ILE A 52 8.07 2.68 1.32
N GLU A 53 8.81 3.77 1.15
CA GLU A 53 8.38 4.91 0.34
C GLU A 53 9.02 4.85 -1.04
N VAL A 54 8.18 4.74 -2.06
CA VAL A 54 8.62 4.76 -3.46
C VAL A 54 8.24 6.11 -4.07
N PRO A 55 9.17 6.90 -4.64
CA PRO A 55 8.82 8.16 -5.28
C PRO A 55 7.71 8.00 -6.32
N THR A 56 6.74 8.92 -6.37
CA THR A 56 5.57 8.82 -7.27
C THR A 56 5.96 8.61 -8.72
N SER A 57 7.06 9.23 -9.17
CA SER A 57 7.59 9.07 -10.53
C SER A 57 8.13 7.67 -10.81
N ALA A 58 8.80 7.05 -9.84
CA ALA A 58 9.30 5.69 -9.93
C ALA A 58 8.15 4.68 -9.89
N TRP A 59 7.17 4.87 -9.00
CA TRP A 59 5.96 4.05 -8.94
C TRP A 59 5.19 4.08 -10.27
N THR A 60 5.02 5.27 -10.84
CA THR A 60 4.34 5.44 -12.15
C THR A 60 5.07 4.70 -13.27
N LYS A 61 6.40 4.79 -13.31
CA LYS A 61 7.22 4.04 -14.29
C LYS A 61 7.08 2.53 -14.09
N PHE A 62 7.11 2.07 -12.83
CA PHE A 62 6.92 0.66 -12.49
C PHE A 62 5.57 0.15 -12.98
N VAL A 63 4.45 0.80 -12.62
CA VAL A 63 3.11 0.38 -13.05
C VAL A 63 3.00 0.31 -14.59
N ARG A 64 3.57 1.29 -15.30
CA ARG A 64 3.58 1.30 -16.78
C ARG A 64 4.42 0.17 -17.39
N SER A 65 5.35 -0.41 -16.65
CA SER A 65 6.21 -1.51 -17.13
C SER A 65 5.55 -2.88 -16.99
N ILE A 66 4.51 -3.00 -16.15
CA ILE A 66 3.78 -4.26 -15.96
C ILE A 66 2.89 -4.49 -17.19
N LYS A 67 3.06 -5.63 -17.86
CA LYS A 67 2.12 -6.11 -18.89
C LYS A 67 0.99 -6.91 -18.21
N ALA A 68 -0.22 -6.72 -18.70
CA ALA A 68 -1.40 -7.50 -18.32
C ALA A 68 -1.34 -8.93 -18.87
#